data_AF-I3Z0H6-F1
#
_entry.id   AF-I3Z0H6-F1
#
_cell.length_a   1.000
_cell.length_b   1.000
_cell.length_c   1.000
_cell.angle_alpha   90.00
_cell.angle_beta   90.00
_cell.angle_gamma   90.00
#
_symmetry.space_group_name_H-M   'P 1'
#
loop_
_entity.id
_entity.type
_entity.pdbx_description
1 polymer ?
#
loop_
_entity_poly.entity_id
_entity_poly.type
_entity_poly.pdbx_seq_one_letter_code
_entity_poly.pdbx_strand_id
1 'polypeptide(L)' 'MIKVKNIIINTLLIFIGIVLVDFLIEVLYRGTDYQTWLVYITDLRVWLTRLLISIALAFYNLFRKKKREEIQKAD' A
#
# COMPACT_ATOMS: atom_id res chain seq x y z
N MET A 1 13.10 10.01 14.60
CA MET A 1 13.16 10.78 13.35
C MET A 1 12.64 9.91 12.21
N ILE A 2 11.59 10.33 11.51
CA ILE A 2 11.07 9.57 10.36
C ILE A 2 12.09 9.68 9.24
N LYS A 3 12.78 8.58 8.91
CA LYS A 3 13.71 8.54 7.79
C LYS A 3 12.93 8.35 6.49
N VAL A 4 13.28 9.09 5.45
CA VAL A 4 12.67 8.97 4.11
C VAL A 4 12.68 7.52 3.61
N LYS A 5 13.77 6.78 3.88
CA LYS A 5 13.88 5.33 3.59
C LYS A 5 12.72 4.51 4.17
N ASN A 6 12.26 4.81 5.38
CA ASN A 6 11.16 4.07 6.00
C ASN A 6 9.82 4.42 5.37
N ILE A 7 9.64 5.65 4.89
CA ILE A 7 8.44 6.04 4.12
C ILE A 7 8.41 5.23 2.83
N ILE A 8 9.51 5.24 2.07
CA ILE A 8 9.62 4.53 0.79
C ILE A 8 9.34 3.03 0.97
N ILE A 9 9.97 2.38 1.96
CA ILE A 9 9.76 0.95 2.22
C ILE A 9 8.31 0.65 2.61
N ASN A 10 7.70 1.44 3.51
CA ASN A 10 6.31 1.22 3.89
C ASN A 10 5.36 1.43 2.72
N THR A 11 5.57 2.47 1.91
CA THR A 11 4.78 2.72 0.70
C THR A 11 4.88 1.54 -0.26
N LEU A 12 6.10 1.02 -0.53
CA LEU A 12 6.30 -0.11 -1.43
C LEU A 12 5.62 -1.39 -0.91
N LEU A 13 5.76 -1.69 0.38
CA LEU A 13 5.11 -2.86 1.00
C LEU A 13 3.58 -2.75 0.92
N ILE A 14 3.02 -1.58 1.19
CA ILE A 14 1.57 -1.34 1.06
C ILE A 14 1.12 -1.46 -0.39
N PHE A 15 1.88 -0.89 -1.33
CA PHE A 15 1.56 -0.94 -2.75
C PHE A 15 1.52 -2.37 -3.27
N ILE A 16 2.57 -3.15 -2.99
CA ILE A 16 2.63 -4.57 -3.35
C ILE A 16 1.48 -5.34 -2.68
N GLY A 17 1.20 -5.06 -1.40
CA GLY A 17 0.09 -5.67 -0.68
C GLY A 17 -1.26 -5.42 -1.35
N ILE A 18 -1.54 -4.19 -1.79
CA ILE A 18 -2.78 -3.83 -2.50
C ILE A 18 -2.86 -4.58 -3.84
N VAL A 19 -1.77 -4.61 -4.61
CA VAL A 19 -1.72 -5.33 -5.90
C VAL A 19 -1.96 -6.83 -5.71
N LEU A 20 -1.34 -7.45 -4.70
CA LEU A 20 -1.52 -8.87 -4.40
C LEU A 20 -2.95 -9.17 -3.94
N VAL A 21 -3.53 -8.38 -3.05
CA VAL A 21 -4.91 -8.59 -2.59
C VAL A 21 -5.89 -8.47 -3.76
N ASP A 22 -5.72 -7.48 -4.62
CA ASP A 22 -6.52 -7.31 -5.82
C ASP A 22 -6.38 -8.48 -6.80
N PHE A 23 -5.16 -9.01 -6.99
CA PHE A 23 -4.93 -10.23 -7.75
C PHE A 23 -5.71 -11.43 -7.18
N LEU A 24 -5.64 -11.64 -5.86
CA LEU A 24 -6.37 -12.74 -5.21
C LEU A 24 -7.89 -12.59 -5.40
N ILE A 25 -8.42 -11.37 -5.31
CA ILE A 25 -9.84 -11.10 -5.47
C ILE A 25 -10.28 -11.29 -6.92
N GLU A 26 -9.57 -10.69 -7.87
CA GLU A 26 -9.98 -10.70 -9.28
C GLU A 26 -9.69 -12.05 -9.94
N VAL A 27 -8.46 -12.54 -9.83
CA VAL A 27 -8.03 -13.74 -10.56
C VAL A 27 -8.44 -15.01 -9.83
N LEU A 28 -8.21 -15.10 -8.51
CA LEU A 28 -8.47 -16.35 -7.79
C LEU A 28 -9.92 -16.50 -7.34
N TYR A 29 -10.59 -15.41 -6.92
CA TYR A 29 -11.94 -15.48 -6.39
C TYR A 29 -13.03 -15.18 -7.42
N ARG A 30 -12.87 -14.13 -8.24
CA ARG A 30 -13.84 -13.75 -9.28
C ARG A 30 -13.66 -14.50 -10.59
N GLY A 31 -12.52 -15.17 -10.78
CA GLY A 31 -12.22 -15.91 -12.01
C GLY A 31 -11.95 -15.01 -13.21
N THR A 32 -11.54 -13.75 -12.99
CA THR A 32 -11.09 -12.85 -14.04
C THR A 32 -9.83 -13.43 -14.69
N ASP A 33 -9.80 -13.47 -16.03
CA ASP A 33 -8.65 -13.96 -16.78
C ASP A 33 -7.38 -13.15 -16.43
N TYR A 34 -6.25 -13.86 -16.31
CA TYR A 34 -4.96 -13.26 -15.92
C TYR A 34 -4.53 -12.13 -16.86
N GLN A 35 -4.73 -12.27 -18.18
CA GLN A 35 -4.33 -11.23 -19.14
C GLN A 35 -5.22 -9.99 -18.98
N THR A 36 -6.52 -10.20 -18.77
CA THR A 36 -7.48 -9.11 -18.53
C THR A 36 -7.13 -8.34 -17.26
N TRP A 37 -6.84 -9.05 -16.17
CA TRP A 37 -6.36 -8.44 -14.94
C TRP A 37 -5.04 -7.70 -15.17
N LEU A 38 -4.11 -8.25 -15.95
CA LEU A 38 -2.81 -7.65 -16.20
C LEU A 38 -2.91 -6.34 -17.01
N VAL A 39 -3.82 -6.27 -17.99
CA VAL A 39 -4.09 -5.03 -18.74
C VAL A 39 -4.73 -3.98 -17.83
N TYR A 40 -5.72 -4.37 -17.02
CA TYR A 40 -6.36 -3.46 -16.07
C TYR A 40 -5.37 -2.95 -15.01
N ILE A 41 -4.60 -3.85 -14.40
CA ILE A 41 -3.70 -3.49 -13.32
C ILE A 41 -2.58 -2.62 -13.83
N THR A 42 -2.11 -2.74 -15.07
CA THR A 42 -1.04 -1.90 -15.62
C THR A 42 -1.51 -0.55 -16.16
N ASP A 43 -2.83 -0.28 -16.15
CA ASP A 43 -3.35 1.03 -16.50
C ASP A 43 -2.76 2.11 -15.59
N LEU A 44 -2.22 3.16 -16.21
CA LEU A 44 -1.52 4.25 -15.52
C LEU A 44 -2.39 4.89 -14.43
N ARG A 45 -3.69 5.08 -14.66
CA ARG A 45 -4.60 5.68 -13.69
C ARG A 45 -4.80 4.78 -12.48
N VAL A 46 -4.91 3.47 -12.70
CA VAL A 46 -5.05 2.48 -11.64
C VAL A 46 -3.78 2.44 -10.80
N TRP A 47 -2.60 2.41 -11.43
CA TRP A 47 -1.31 2.46 -10.74
C TRP A 47 -1.12 3.73 -9.91
N LEU A 48 -1.37 4.89 -10.50
CA LEU A 48 -1.22 6.16 -9.81
C LEU A 48 -2.15 6.26 -8.60
N THR A 49 -3.40 5.81 -8.74
CA THR A 49 -4.36 5.81 -7.64
C THR A 49 -3.88 4.93 -6.49
N ARG A 50 -3.42 3.70 -6.79
CA ARG A 50 -2.89 2.77 -5.77
C ARG A 50 -1.61 3.29 -5.13
N LEU A 51 -0.74 3.95 -5.89
CA LEU A 51 0.47 4.57 -5.39
C LEU A 51 0.14 5.70 -4.40
N LEU A 52 -0.81 6.59 -4.75
CA LEU A 52 -1.25 7.67 -3.87
C LEU A 52 -1.88 7.14 -2.58
N ILE A 53 -2.74 6.12 -2.66
CA ILE A 53 -3.31 5.43 -1.49
C ILE A 53 -2.20 4.85 -0.62
N SER A 54 -1.21 4.20 -1.23
CA SER A 54 -0.09 3.59 -0.52
C SER A 54 0.75 4.61 0.23
N ILE A 55 1.01 5.76 -0.40
CA ILE A 55 1.72 6.90 0.23
C ILE A 55 0.91 7.41 1.43
N ALA A 56 -0.39 7.67 1.25
CA ALA A 56 -1.26 8.17 2.31
C ALA A 56 -1.29 7.23 3.52
N LEU A 57 -1.42 5.92 3.28
CA LEU A 57 -1.40 4.90 4.32
C LEU A 57 -0.03 4.77 5.00
N ALA A 58 1.07 4.88 4.26
CA ALA A 58 2.42 4.87 4.83
C ALA A 58 2.62 6.05 5.78
N PHE A 59 2.20 7.26 5.38
CA PHE A 59 2.23 8.45 6.23
C PHE A 59 1.36 8.28 7.48
N TYR A 60 0.13 7.80 7.32
CA TYR A 60 -0.78 7.54 8.45
C TYR A 60 -0.18 6.54 9.46
N ASN A 61 0.39 5.43 8.96
CA ASN A 61 1.02 4.41 9.81
C ASN A 61 2.22 4.94 10.58
N LEU A 62 3.08 5.73 9.93
CA LEU A 62 4.23 6.34 10.58
C LEU A 62 3.82 7.37 11.63
N PHE A 63 2.81 8.20 11.33
CA PHE A 63 2.29 9.17 12.29
C PHE A 63 1.66 8.50 13.51
N ARG A 64 0.85 7.45 13.29
CA ARG A 64 0.24 6.67 14.36
C ARG A 64 1.29 5.96 15.22
N LYS A 65 2.33 5.41 14.60
CA LYS A 65 3.45 4.77 15.31
C LYS A 65 4.16 5.78 16.21
N LYS A 66 4.48 6.96 15.68
CA LYS A 66 5.13 8.03 16.45
C LYS A 66 4.30 8.44 17.68
N LYS A 67 2.98 8.63 17.53
CA LYS A 67 2.09 8.92 18.67
C LYS A 67 2.11 7.83 19.74
N ARG A 68 2.11 6.55 19.35
CA ARG A 68 2.20 5.44 20.31
C ARG A 68 3.54 5.42 21.05
N GLU A 69 4.64 5.69 20.36
CA GLU A 69 5.98 5.78 20.95
C GLU A 69 6.13 6.97 21.90
N GLU A 70 5.41 8.08 21.65
CA GLU A 70 5.38 9.25 22.55
C GLU A 70 4.60 8.94 23.84
N ILE A 71 3.48 8.21 23.75
CA ILE A 71 2.69 7.79 24.91
C ILE A 71 3.49 6.82 25.80
N GLN A 72 4.15 5.82 25.22
CA GLN A 72 4.95 4.82 25.95
C GLN A 72 6.21 5.36 26.63
N LYS A 73 6.62 6.60 26.32
CA LYS A 73 7.78 7.26 26.96
C LYS A 73 7.38 8.25 28.05
N ALA A 74 6.08 8.55 28.16
CA ALA A 74 5.53 9.42 29.19
C ALA A 74 5.07 8.61 30.43
N ASP A 75 4.89 7.30 30.28
CA ASP A 75 4.76 6.30 31.34
C ASP A 75 6.14 5.77 31.77
#